data_AF-D4F5F8-F1
#
_entry.id   AF-D4F5F8-F1
#
_cell.length_a   1.000
_cell.length_b   1.000
_cell.length_c   1.000
_cell.angle_alpha   90.00
_cell.angle_beta   90.00
_cell.angle_gamma   90.00
#
_symmetry.space_group_name_H-M   'P 1'
#
loop_
_entity.id
_entity.type
_entity.pdbx_description
1 polymer ?
#
loop_
_entity_poly.entity_id
_entity_poly.type
_entity_poly.pdbx_seq_one_letter_code
_entity_poly.pdbx_strand_id
1 'polypeptide(L)'
;MAESPSCVAACPSNALQLIDEALLNQLRQQRQLRAVFNEQAGRLFNGSANADAQAISLAAPGTGSKVGQLRQTPPRQDPVKIALAIRKTQFDEIYPTFSREQAQGQSERCLACGTHSVCEWTCPLHNHIPHWIRLVKEGRILEAVELSHQTNCLPEVTGRVCPQDRLCEGACTLGKEYGAMTIGNIERYISDTAFALGWRPDLSYVKPVDRRVAIVGAGPAGLACADVLARNGIQAVV
;
A
#
# COMPACT_ATOMS: atom_id res chain seq x y z
N MET A 1 12.45 -37.84 11.09
CA MET A 1 12.13 -37.13 9.84
C MET A 1 10.65 -36.86 9.86
N ALA A 2 10.21 -35.60 9.95
CA ALA A 2 8.79 -35.30 9.96
C ALA A 2 8.24 -35.55 8.54
N GLU A 3 7.21 -36.38 8.41
CA GLU A 3 6.51 -36.59 7.14
C GLU A 3 5.92 -35.26 6.65
N SER A 4 6.06 -34.99 5.35
CA SER A 4 5.44 -33.83 4.71
C SER A 4 3.92 -33.89 4.90
N PRO A 5 3.23 -32.77 5.17
CA PRO A 5 1.78 -32.76 5.28
C PRO A 5 1.13 -33.42 4.06
N SER A 6 0.09 -34.23 4.32
CA SER A 6 -0.58 -35.01 3.28
C SER A 6 -1.02 -34.16 2.07
N CYS A 7 -1.43 -32.91 2.29
CA CYS A 7 -1.80 -31.98 1.22
C CYS A 7 -0.66 -31.63 0.26
N VAL A 8 0.58 -31.51 0.77
CA VAL A 8 1.77 -31.24 -0.05
C VAL A 8 2.20 -32.53 -0.76
N ALA A 9 2.28 -33.64 -0.03
CA ALA A 9 2.70 -34.93 -0.59
C ALA A 9 1.75 -35.47 -1.68
N ALA A 10 0.45 -35.19 -1.55
CA ALA A 10 -0.57 -35.65 -2.49
C ALA A 10 -0.90 -34.61 -3.59
N CYS A 11 -0.15 -33.50 -3.69
CA CYS A 11 -0.43 -32.46 -4.68
C CYS A 11 -0.15 -32.97 -6.12
N PRO A 12 -1.16 -33.21 -6.96
CA PRO A 12 -0.95 -33.85 -8.27
C PRO A 12 -0.18 -32.96 -9.25
N SER A 13 -0.20 -31.64 -9.05
CA SER A 13 0.52 -30.66 -9.86
C SER A 13 1.90 -30.32 -9.30
N ASN A 14 2.29 -30.85 -8.14
CA ASN A 14 3.46 -30.41 -7.36
C ASN A 14 3.49 -28.88 -7.12
N ALA A 15 2.33 -28.22 -7.11
CA ALA A 15 2.24 -26.78 -6.92
C ALA A 15 2.29 -26.36 -5.44
N LEU A 16 2.04 -27.29 -4.51
CA LEU A 16 2.07 -27.03 -3.08
C LEU A 16 3.47 -27.33 -2.54
N GLN A 17 4.00 -26.41 -1.74
CA GLN A 17 5.25 -26.57 -1.01
C GLN A 17 5.08 -26.05 0.41
N LEU A 18 5.78 -26.67 1.36
CA LEU A 18 5.86 -26.14 2.71
C LEU A 18 6.66 -24.85 2.72
N ILE A 19 6.13 -23.84 3.41
CA ILE A 19 6.81 -22.57 3.62
C ILE A 19 7.46 -22.60 5.00
N ASP A 20 8.79 -22.69 5.03
CA ASP A 20 9.59 -22.57 6.24
C ASP A 20 10.13 -21.14 6.43
N GLU A 21 10.77 -20.87 7.58
CA GLU A 21 11.32 -19.55 7.86
C GLU A 21 12.42 -19.14 6.88
N ALA A 22 13.22 -20.09 6.39
CA ALA A 22 14.29 -19.82 5.44
C ALA A 22 13.71 -19.32 4.10
N LEU A 23 12.69 -20.01 3.57
CA LEU A 23 11.97 -19.62 2.37
C LEU A 23 11.23 -18.29 2.55
N LEU A 24 10.59 -18.06 3.71
CA LEU A 24 9.96 -16.76 4.00
C LEU A 24 10.97 -15.61 3.96
N ASN A 25 12.14 -15.80 4.57
CA ASN A 25 13.20 -14.80 4.57
C ASN A 25 13.75 -14.56 3.15
N GLN A 26 13.94 -15.62 2.36
CA GLN A 26 14.35 -15.50 0.97
C GLN A 26 13.31 -14.76 0.11
N LEU A 27 12.03 -15.09 0.23
CA LEU A 27 10.94 -14.41 -0.48
C LEU A 27 10.86 -12.93 -0.10
N ARG A 28 11.07 -12.61 1.18
CA ARG A 28 11.15 -11.21 1.65
C ARG A 28 12.31 -10.48 0.97
N GLN A 29 13.52 -11.04 1.00
CA GLN A 29 14.70 -10.44 0.35
C GLN A 29 14.52 -10.29 -1.17
N GLN A 30 13.87 -11.24 -1.84
CA GLN A 30 13.59 -11.13 -3.27
C GLN A 30 12.62 -10.00 -3.60
N ARG A 31 11.54 -9.84 -2.82
CA ARG A 31 10.57 -8.73 -3.00
C ARG A 31 11.24 -7.38 -2.80
N GLN A 32 12.05 -7.30 -1.76
CA GLN A 32 12.91 -6.17 -1.43
C GLN A 32 13.83 -5.77 -2.59
N LEU A 33 14.58 -6.74 -3.15
CA LEU A 33 15.44 -6.50 -4.33
C LEU A 33 14.62 -6.06 -5.54
N ARG A 34 13.46 -6.70 -5.78
CA ARG A 34 12.58 -6.34 -6.91
C ARG A 34 12.06 -4.91 -6.78
N ALA A 35 11.69 -4.46 -5.58
CA ALA A 35 11.26 -3.08 -5.34
C ALA A 35 12.36 -2.08 -5.73
N VAL A 36 13.61 -2.35 -5.32
CA VAL A 36 14.77 -1.52 -5.68
C VAL A 36 14.97 -1.44 -7.19
N PHE A 37 14.96 -2.59 -7.89
CA PHE A 37 15.22 -2.62 -9.33
C PHE A 37 14.06 -2.07 -10.18
N ASN A 38 12.81 -2.27 -9.77
CA ASN A 38 11.64 -1.76 -10.50
C ASN A 38 11.58 -0.22 -10.46
N GLU A 39 11.91 0.40 -9.32
CA GLU A 39 11.99 1.87 -9.22
C GLU A 39 13.12 2.44 -10.09
N GLN A 40 14.28 1.78 -10.14
CA GLN A 40 15.40 2.18 -11.01
C GLN A 40 15.07 2.11 -12.50
N ALA A 41 14.14 1.23 -12.90
CA ALA A 41 13.69 1.11 -14.27
C ALA A 41 12.64 2.15 -14.68
N GLY A 42 12.24 3.07 -13.78
CA GLY A 42 11.20 4.07 -14.04
C GLY A 42 9.79 3.50 -14.24
N ARG A 43 9.60 2.21 -13.94
CA ARG A 43 8.33 1.48 -14.13
C ARG A 43 7.47 1.54 -12.88
N LEU A 44 7.20 2.74 -12.39
CA LEU A 44 6.15 2.93 -11.39
C LEU A 44 4.80 2.64 -12.06
N PHE A 45 4.54 3.24 -13.22
CA PHE A 45 3.31 3.01 -13.98
C PHE A 45 3.42 1.80 -14.92
N ASN A 46 3.10 0.60 -14.43
CA ASN A 46 2.75 -0.50 -15.33
C ASN A 46 1.29 -0.33 -15.77
N GLY A 47 1.06 0.63 -16.67
CA GLY A 47 -0.09 0.58 -17.59
C GLY A 47 -1.04 1.78 -17.69
N SER A 48 -0.97 2.80 -16.83
CA SER A 48 -1.83 3.98 -17.06
C SER A 48 -1.38 4.74 -18.31
N ALA A 49 -2.30 4.91 -19.25
CA ALA A 49 -2.17 5.65 -20.50
C ALA A 49 -2.08 7.17 -20.30
N ASN A 50 -1.27 7.62 -19.33
CA ASN A 50 -0.81 8.99 -19.26
C ASN A 50 0.67 8.97 -19.62
N ALA A 51 0.97 9.14 -20.92
CA ALA A 51 2.31 9.49 -21.38
C ALA A 51 2.82 10.80 -20.71
N ASP A 52 1.90 11.58 -20.12
CA ASP A 52 2.15 12.77 -19.33
C ASP A 52 2.24 12.52 -17.81
N ALA A 53 2.08 11.27 -17.33
CA ALA A 53 2.49 10.90 -15.98
C ALA A 53 4.01 10.89 -15.96
N GLN A 54 4.58 12.10 -15.98
CA GLN A 54 5.99 12.37 -15.75
C GLN A 54 6.41 11.43 -14.63
N ALA A 55 7.38 10.55 -14.94
CA ALA A 55 8.04 9.72 -13.95
C ALA A 55 8.13 10.58 -12.69
N ILE A 56 7.43 10.19 -11.62
CA ILE A 56 7.44 10.95 -10.37
C ILE A 56 8.90 10.96 -10.02
N SER A 57 9.57 12.06 -10.37
CA SER A 57 10.97 12.20 -10.12
C SER A 57 11.02 12.12 -8.61
N LEU A 58 11.68 11.08 -8.11
CA LEU A 58 12.28 11.06 -6.79
C LEU A 58 13.11 12.33 -6.70
N ALA A 59 12.47 13.47 -6.47
CA ALA A 59 13.15 14.74 -6.46
C ALA A 59 14.20 14.58 -5.37
N ALA A 60 15.44 14.90 -5.73
CA ALA A 60 16.57 14.83 -4.82
C ALA A 60 16.15 15.36 -3.44
N PRO A 61 16.62 14.74 -2.34
CA PRO A 61 16.30 15.20 -0.99
C PRO A 61 16.46 16.71 -0.96
N GLY A 62 15.36 17.41 -0.65
CA GLY A 62 15.34 18.87 -0.70
C GLY A 62 16.58 19.43 0.01
N THR A 63 17.14 20.52 -0.52
CA THR A 63 18.38 21.15 -0.05
C THR A 63 18.35 21.63 1.41
N GLY A 64 17.21 21.47 2.09
CA GLY A 64 17.04 21.75 3.52
C GLY A 64 17.59 20.64 4.41
N SER A 65 18.10 21.03 5.58
CA SER A 65 18.53 20.07 6.60
C SER A 65 17.34 19.22 7.07
N LYS A 66 17.47 17.89 7.00
CA LYS A 66 16.49 16.94 7.57
C LYS A 66 16.26 17.18 9.07
N VAL A 67 17.29 17.64 9.78
CA VAL A 67 17.19 18.03 11.20
C VAL A 67 16.30 19.27 11.37
N GLY A 68 16.39 20.23 10.44
CA GLY A 68 15.49 21.38 10.41
C GLY A 68 14.04 20.98 10.16
N GLN A 69 13.82 20.08 9.19
CA GLN A 69 12.49 19.52 8.91
C GLN A 69 11.93 18.77 10.13
N LEU A 70 12.75 17.96 10.79
CA LEU A 70 12.35 17.22 12.00
C LEU A 70 11.84 18.15 13.09
N ARG A 71 12.56 19.25 13.37
CA ARG A 71 12.17 20.25 14.39
C ARG A 71 10.87 21.00 14.08
N GLN A 72 10.48 21.05 12.81
CA GLN A 72 9.26 21.72 12.35
C GLN A 72 8.10 20.74 12.09
N THR A 73 8.27 19.47 12.46
CA THR A 73 7.25 18.44 12.28
C THR A 73 6.01 18.81 13.11
N PRO A 74 4.83 19.03 12.51
CA PRO A 74 3.61 19.32 13.27
C PRO A 74 3.23 18.10 14.13
N PRO A 75 2.49 18.25 15.24
CA PRO A 75 2.13 17.13 16.12
C PRO A 75 1.30 16.05 15.41
N ARG A 76 1.34 14.83 15.95
CA ARG A 76 0.59 13.70 15.36
C ARG A 76 -0.87 13.95 15.62
N GLN A 77 -1.69 13.79 14.59
CA GLN A 77 -3.13 13.86 14.71
C GLN A 77 -3.72 12.51 14.29
N ASP A 78 -4.36 11.83 15.23
CA ASP A 78 -5.18 10.66 14.95
C ASP A 78 -6.62 11.09 14.60
N PRO A 79 -7.38 10.25 13.86
CA PRO A 79 -8.77 10.55 13.51
C PRO A 79 -9.65 10.69 14.76
N VAL A 80 -10.61 11.61 14.68
CA VAL A 80 -11.54 11.89 15.78
C VAL A 80 -12.44 10.68 15.99
N LYS A 81 -12.34 10.05 17.15
CA LYS A 81 -13.15 8.88 17.47
C LYS A 81 -14.60 9.28 17.77
N ILE A 82 -15.58 8.61 17.17
CA ILE A 82 -17.00 8.82 17.50
C ILE A 82 -17.23 8.56 19.00
N ALA A 83 -18.08 9.40 19.61
CA ALA A 83 -18.39 9.36 21.04
C ALA A 83 -18.91 7.98 21.48
N LEU A 84 -18.49 7.54 22.67
CA LEU A 84 -18.83 6.22 23.21
C LEU A 84 -20.34 5.98 23.26
N ALA A 85 -21.12 7.00 23.65
CA ALA A 85 -22.56 6.91 23.77
C ALA A 85 -23.25 6.53 22.45
N ILE A 86 -22.68 6.95 21.31
CA ILE A 86 -23.19 6.68 19.97
C ILE A 86 -22.72 5.30 19.50
N ARG A 87 -21.39 5.07 19.48
CA ARG A 87 -20.79 3.85 18.91
C ARG A 87 -21.06 2.54 19.69
N LYS A 88 -21.66 2.62 20.88
CA LYS A 88 -22.13 1.43 21.60
C LYS A 88 -23.50 0.93 21.12
N THR A 89 -24.22 1.77 20.36
CA THR A 89 -25.60 1.51 19.90
C THR A 89 -25.71 1.30 18.40
N GLN A 90 -24.66 1.62 17.64
CA GLN A 90 -24.62 1.58 16.19
C GLN A 90 -23.40 0.79 15.71
N PHE A 91 -23.49 0.21 14.51
CA PHE A 91 -22.40 -0.54 13.86
C PHE A 91 -21.69 0.30 12.80
N ASP A 92 -21.89 1.63 12.81
CA ASP A 92 -21.20 2.55 11.92
C ASP A 92 -19.69 2.60 12.19
N GLU A 93 -18.92 3.00 11.18
CA GLU A 93 -17.46 3.09 11.30
C GLU A 93 -17.05 4.09 12.39
N ILE A 94 -16.25 3.62 13.36
CA ILE A 94 -15.93 4.38 14.58
C ILE A 94 -15.03 5.60 14.32
N TYR A 95 -14.19 5.51 13.28
CA TYR A 95 -13.24 6.54 12.90
C TYR A 95 -13.69 7.12 11.56
N PRO A 96 -13.95 8.42 11.47
CA PRO A 96 -14.21 9.09 10.21
C PRO A 96 -12.89 9.25 9.43
N THR A 97 -13.03 9.35 8.11
CA THR A 97 -11.92 9.66 7.21
C THR A 97 -11.39 11.06 7.50
N PHE A 98 -10.08 11.27 7.31
CA PHE A 98 -9.50 12.61 7.45
C PHE A 98 -10.15 13.62 6.51
N SER A 99 -10.25 14.87 6.98
CA SER A 99 -10.45 15.99 6.08
C SER A 99 -9.20 16.21 5.22
N ARG A 100 -9.35 16.99 4.15
CA ARG A 100 -8.21 17.37 3.29
C ARG A 100 -7.11 18.05 4.09
N GLU A 101 -7.47 18.94 5.00
CA GLU A 101 -6.54 19.71 5.83
C GLU A 101 -5.79 18.80 6.79
N GLN A 102 -6.49 17.84 7.40
CA GLN A 102 -5.87 16.84 8.28
C GLN A 102 -4.92 15.94 7.49
N ALA A 103 -5.33 15.43 6.33
CA ALA A 103 -4.50 14.58 5.50
C ALA A 103 -3.25 15.31 4.99
N GLN A 104 -3.40 16.57 4.56
CA GLN A 104 -2.29 17.41 4.10
C GLN A 104 -1.33 17.72 5.25
N GLY A 105 -1.85 18.16 6.41
CA GLY A 105 -1.04 18.47 7.59
C GLY A 105 -0.30 17.24 8.14
N GLN A 106 -0.94 16.07 8.15
CA GLN A 106 -0.25 14.82 8.52
C GLN A 106 0.75 14.37 7.45
N SER A 107 0.54 14.66 6.17
CA SER A 107 1.49 14.34 5.10
C SER A 107 2.77 15.18 5.18
N GLU A 108 2.71 16.42 5.69
CA GLU A 108 3.88 17.29 5.87
C GLU A 108 4.93 16.74 6.84
N ARG A 109 4.51 15.87 7.75
CA ARG A 109 5.40 15.19 8.69
C ARG A 109 6.37 14.23 7.99
N CYS A 110 6.10 13.79 6.76
CA CYS A 110 6.95 12.81 6.09
C CYS A 110 8.33 13.40 5.76
N LEU A 111 9.39 12.78 6.29
CA LEU A 111 10.75 13.24 6.06
C LEU A 111 11.32 12.80 4.70
N ALA A 112 10.69 11.88 3.97
CA ALA A 112 11.33 11.17 2.84
C ALA A 112 12.75 10.71 3.23
N CYS A 113 12.83 9.78 4.19
CA CYS A 113 14.04 9.46 4.96
C CYS A 113 15.23 8.99 4.11
N GLY A 114 14.96 8.46 2.93
CA GLY A 114 15.95 7.99 1.96
C GLY A 114 15.25 7.63 0.66
N THR A 115 16.00 7.11 -0.32
CA THR A 115 15.46 6.64 -1.60
C THR A 115 14.45 5.52 -1.39
N HIS A 116 14.76 4.56 -0.52
CA HIS A 116 13.79 3.61 0.03
C HIS A 116 13.73 3.78 1.54
N SER A 117 12.52 3.97 2.05
CA SER A 117 12.28 4.33 3.45
C SER A 117 11.89 3.12 4.29
N VAL A 118 12.21 3.15 5.58
CA VAL A 118 12.00 2.01 6.48
C VAL A 118 10.53 1.58 6.54
N CYS A 119 9.59 2.51 6.36
CA CYS A 119 8.17 2.18 6.30
C CYS A 119 7.79 1.35 5.06
N GLU A 120 8.44 1.57 3.90
CA GLU A 120 8.26 0.75 2.69
C GLU A 120 8.85 -0.64 2.88
N TRP A 121 10.05 -0.73 3.49
CA TRP A 121 10.71 -2.01 3.77
C TRP A 121 9.94 -2.89 4.76
N THR A 122 9.26 -2.26 5.71
CA THR A 122 8.50 -2.96 6.76
C THR A 122 7.09 -3.32 6.30
N CYS A 123 6.53 -2.58 5.32
CA CYS A 123 5.27 -2.95 4.69
C CYS A 123 5.43 -4.29 3.94
N PRO A 124 4.61 -5.31 4.21
CA PRO A 124 4.69 -6.61 3.51
C PRO A 124 4.47 -6.53 1.99
N LEU A 125 3.82 -5.46 1.52
CA LEU A 125 3.55 -5.18 0.11
C LEU A 125 4.62 -4.28 -0.52
N HIS A 126 5.50 -3.68 0.27
CA HIS A 126 6.45 -2.66 -0.18
C HIS A 126 5.80 -1.49 -0.92
N ASN A 127 4.64 -1.02 -0.40
CA ASN A 127 3.94 0.14 -0.95
C ASN A 127 4.87 1.36 -1.03
N HIS A 128 4.73 2.18 -2.07
CA HIS A 128 5.52 3.42 -2.28
C HIS A 128 5.10 4.56 -1.33
N ILE A 129 5.19 4.33 -0.02
CA ILE A 129 4.59 5.16 1.04
C ILE A 129 4.96 6.64 0.94
N PRO A 130 6.25 7.05 0.93
CA PRO A 130 6.64 8.45 0.83
C PRO A 130 6.15 9.12 -0.46
N HIS A 131 6.01 8.34 -1.54
CA HIS A 131 5.62 8.87 -2.85
C HIS A 131 4.15 9.25 -2.89
N TRP A 132 3.25 8.35 -2.49
CA TRP A 132 1.83 8.72 -2.45
C TRP A 132 1.52 9.71 -1.32
N ILE A 133 2.28 9.72 -0.21
CA ILE A 133 2.16 10.78 0.82
C ILE A 133 2.52 12.14 0.24
N ARG A 134 3.57 12.20 -0.59
CA ARG A 134 3.94 13.43 -1.29
C ARG A 134 2.83 13.90 -2.22
N LEU A 135 2.23 12.99 -2.99
CA LEU A 135 1.09 13.33 -3.86
C LEU A 135 -0.09 13.87 -3.06
N VAL A 136 -0.38 13.32 -1.87
CA VAL A 136 -1.38 13.89 -0.96
C VAL A 136 -1.01 15.30 -0.49
N LYS A 137 0.26 15.54 -0.12
CA LYS A 137 0.75 16.88 0.23
C LYS A 137 0.57 17.88 -0.92
N GLU A 138 0.72 17.43 -2.16
CA GLU A 138 0.52 18.22 -3.38
C GLU A 138 -0.96 18.31 -3.81
N GLY A 139 -1.88 17.62 -3.12
CA GLY A 139 -3.31 17.57 -3.46
C GLY A 139 -3.66 16.70 -4.67
N ARG A 140 -2.72 15.88 -5.16
CA ARG A 140 -2.83 15.03 -6.36
C ARG A 140 -3.41 13.65 -6.01
N ILE A 141 -4.66 13.63 -5.56
CA ILE A 141 -5.30 12.41 -5.00
C ILE A 141 -5.48 11.29 -6.04
N LEU A 142 -5.87 11.63 -7.28
CA LEU A 142 -6.06 10.63 -8.34
C LEU A 142 -4.75 9.92 -8.70
N GLU A 143 -3.63 10.63 -8.63
CA GLU A 143 -2.32 10.02 -8.87
C GLU A 143 -1.85 9.20 -7.66
N ALA A 144 -2.18 9.67 -6.44
CA ALA A 144 -1.88 8.95 -5.21
C ALA A 144 -2.60 7.60 -5.15
N VAL A 145 -3.87 7.53 -5.57
CA VAL A 145 -4.64 6.27 -5.57
C VAL A 145 -4.12 5.30 -6.64
N GLU A 146 -3.77 5.79 -7.83
CA GLU A 146 -3.14 4.97 -8.88
C GLU A 146 -1.83 4.35 -8.37
N LEU A 147 -0.98 5.17 -7.76
CA LEU A 147 0.29 4.70 -7.19
C LEU A 147 0.08 3.73 -6.02
N SER A 148 -0.92 3.97 -5.16
CA SER A 148 -1.26 3.07 -4.07
C SER A 148 -1.72 1.70 -4.60
N HIS A 149 -2.53 1.69 -5.66
CA HIS A 149 -3.05 0.44 -6.24
C HIS A 149 -2.02 -0.36 -7.07
N GLN A 150 -0.84 0.19 -7.38
CA GLN A 150 0.21 -0.54 -8.09
C GLN A 150 0.83 -1.68 -7.26
N THR A 151 0.85 -1.52 -5.94
CA THR A 151 1.49 -2.46 -5.00
C THR A 151 0.47 -3.15 -4.08
N ASN A 152 -0.71 -2.55 -3.94
CA ASN A 152 -1.79 -3.02 -3.08
C ASN A 152 -3.11 -3.09 -3.84
N CYS A 153 -3.74 -4.27 -3.91
CA CYS A 153 -5.03 -4.39 -4.58
C CYS A 153 -6.21 -3.85 -3.75
N LEU A 154 -6.04 -3.69 -2.43
CA LEU A 154 -7.10 -3.30 -1.48
C LEU A 154 -6.64 -2.22 -0.46
N PRO A 155 -6.07 -1.08 -0.90
CA PRO A 155 -5.64 0.00 -0.02
C PRO A 155 -6.75 0.57 0.86
N GLU A 156 -7.99 0.55 0.36
CA GLU A 156 -9.19 0.95 1.11
C GLU A 156 -9.45 0.05 2.33
N VAL A 157 -9.01 -1.22 2.28
CA VAL A 157 -9.11 -2.17 3.39
C VAL A 157 -7.88 -2.08 4.28
N THR A 158 -6.67 -2.13 3.71
CA THR A 158 -5.42 -2.12 4.50
C THR A 158 -5.23 -0.84 5.30
N GLY A 159 -5.66 0.30 4.77
CA GLY A 159 -5.65 1.58 5.50
C GLY A 159 -6.49 1.54 6.78
N ARG A 160 -7.47 0.64 6.86
CA ARG A 160 -8.38 0.48 8.01
C ARG A 160 -7.95 -0.60 8.98
N VAL A 161 -7.48 -1.75 8.49
CA VAL A 161 -7.33 -2.96 9.32
C VAL A 161 -5.90 -3.43 9.52
N CYS A 162 -4.92 -2.91 8.78
CA CYS A 162 -3.53 -3.29 9.02
C CYS A 162 -3.11 -2.93 10.46
N PRO A 163 -2.32 -3.76 11.14
CA PRO A 163 -1.72 -3.39 12.42
C PRO A 163 -0.52 -2.46 12.17
N GLN A 164 -0.77 -1.20 11.82
CA GLN A 164 0.30 -0.29 11.38
C GLN A 164 1.36 -0.04 12.47
N ASP A 165 0.96 -0.12 13.75
CA ASP A 165 1.82 -0.03 14.93
C ASP A 165 2.93 -1.10 14.96
N ARG A 166 2.70 -2.24 14.31
CA ARG A 166 3.68 -3.35 14.17
C ARG A 166 4.33 -3.41 12.80
N LEU A 167 3.90 -2.55 11.88
CA LEU A 167 4.33 -2.51 10.49
C LEU A 167 4.91 -1.13 10.15
N CYS A 168 4.35 -0.45 9.15
CA CYS A 168 4.90 0.78 8.57
C CYS A 168 4.98 1.94 9.57
N GLU A 169 4.00 2.12 10.45
CA GLU A 169 4.02 3.18 11.47
C GLU A 169 4.96 2.82 12.63
N GLY A 170 4.98 1.56 13.03
CA GLY A 170 5.91 1.05 14.05
C GLY A 170 7.38 1.23 13.69
N ALA A 171 7.70 1.15 12.39
CA ALA A 171 9.04 1.35 11.87
C ALA A 171 9.34 2.79 11.41
N CYS A 172 8.40 3.72 11.56
CA CYS A 172 8.58 5.11 11.16
C CYS A 172 9.70 5.77 11.97
N THR A 173 10.63 6.45 11.30
CA THR A 173 11.75 7.18 11.93
C THR A 173 11.29 8.19 12.99
N LEU A 174 10.11 8.77 12.81
CA LEU A 174 9.53 9.73 13.77
C LEU A 174 8.93 9.06 15.02
N GLY A 175 8.66 7.76 14.97
CA GLY A 175 7.80 7.03 15.90
C GLY A 175 8.11 7.26 17.38
N LYS A 176 9.38 7.14 17.76
CA LYS A 176 9.80 7.15 19.17
C LYS A 176 9.71 8.53 19.84
N GLU A 177 10.01 9.60 19.11
CA GLU A 177 10.19 10.94 19.70
C GLU A 177 9.09 11.93 19.29
N TYR A 178 8.59 11.85 18.06
CA TYR A 178 7.66 12.82 17.48
C TYR A 178 6.29 12.22 17.14
N GLY A 179 6.11 10.93 17.45
CA GLY A 179 5.00 10.10 16.99
C GLY A 179 5.19 9.67 15.54
N ALA A 180 4.66 8.51 15.15
CA ALA A 180 4.75 8.06 13.77
C ALA A 180 3.86 8.90 12.85
N MET A 181 4.12 8.84 11.54
CA MET A 181 3.14 9.24 10.52
C MET A 181 1.84 8.45 10.69
N THR A 182 0.68 9.03 10.39
CA THR A 182 -0.60 8.30 10.32
C THR A 182 -0.81 7.69 8.94
N ILE A 183 0.12 6.82 8.54
CA ILE A 183 0.21 6.19 7.21
C ILE A 183 -1.12 5.51 6.84
N GLY A 184 -1.69 4.72 7.76
CA GLY A 184 -2.95 4.00 7.48
C GLY A 184 -4.12 4.95 7.20
N ASN A 185 -4.22 6.03 7.97
CA ASN A 185 -5.29 7.02 7.79
C ASN A 185 -5.13 7.84 6.50
N ILE A 186 -3.89 8.10 6.07
CA ILE A 186 -3.63 8.75 4.78
C ILE A 186 -3.94 7.78 3.62
N GLU A 187 -3.56 6.49 3.71
CA GLU A 187 -3.92 5.47 2.72
C GLU A 187 -5.45 5.37 2.56
N ARG A 188 -6.17 5.32 3.69
CA ARG A 188 -7.63 5.37 3.72
C ARG A 188 -8.19 6.64 3.07
N TYR A 189 -7.65 7.81 3.42
CA TYR A 189 -8.09 9.10 2.85
C TYR A 189 -7.93 9.14 1.33
N ILE A 190 -6.82 8.62 0.80
CA ILE A 190 -6.57 8.52 -0.64
C ILE A 190 -7.69 7.73 -1.32
N SER A 191 -7.92 6.49 -0.88
CA SER A 191 -8.90 5.60 -1.51
C SER A 191 -10.33 6.10 -1.37
N ASP A 192 -10.74 6.53 -0.17
CA ASP A 192 -12.11 7.02 0.07
C ASP A 192 -12.41 8.27 -0.77
N THR A 193 -11.45 9.21 -0.83
CA THR A 193 -11.61 10.45 -1.62
C THR A 193 -11.63 10.13 -3.12
N ALA A 194 -10.77 9.24 -3.60
CA ALA A 194 -10.76 8.81 -4.99
C ALA A 194 -12.10 8.15 -5.39
N PHE A 195 -12.64 7.25 -4.57
CA PHE A 195 -13.95 6.65 -4.82
C PHE A 195 -15.06 7.69 -4.84
N ALA A 196 -15.05 8.67 -3.94
CA ALA A 196 -16.02 9.76 -3.94
C ALA A 196 -15.92 10.64 -5.21
N LEU A 197 -14.74 10.76 -5.80
CA LEU A 197 -14.50 11.41 -7.09
C LEU A 197 -14.86 10.54 -8.30
N GLY A 198 -15.35 9.30 -8.08
CA GLY A 198 -15.73 8.37 -9.14
C GLY A 198 -14.56 7.62 -9.77
N TRP A 199 -13.39 7.66 -9.15
CA TRP A 199 -12.21 6.93 -9.62
C TRP A 199 -12.46 5.41 -9.65
N ARG A 200 -11.95 4.77 -10.70
CA ARG A 200 -11.91 3.32 -10.85
C ARG A 200 -10.62 2.95 -11.58
N PRO A 201 -10.02 1.78 -11.30
CA PRO A 201 -8.87 1.28 -12.05
C PRO A 201 -9.19 1.22 -13.55
N ASP A 202 -8.33 1.78 -14.38
CA ASP A 202 -8.39 1.61 -15.83
C ASP A 202 -7.66 0.31 -16.23
N LEU A 203 -8.30 -0.54 -17.02
CA LEU A 203 -7.72 -1.76 -17.58
C LEU A 203 -7.82 -1.78 -19.11
N SER A 204 -8.17 -0.66 -19.75
CA SER A 204 -8.38 -0.56 -21.21
C SER A 204 -7.13 -0.91 -22.03
N TYR A 205 -5.94 -0.75 -21.44
CA TYR A 205 -4.64 -1.07 -22.04
C TYR A 205 -4.27 -2.55 -21.95
N VAL A 206 -4.99 -3.35 -21.16
CA VAL A 206 -4.66 -4.75 -20.94
C VAL A 206 -5.08 -5.58 -22.15
N LYS A 207 -4.12 -6.30 -22.74
CA LYS A 207 -4.38 -7.23 -23.85
C LYS A 207 -4.93 -8.55 -23.30
N PRO A 208 -6.14 -8.97 -23.69
CA PRO A 208 -6.68 -10.27 -23.27
C PRO A 208 -5.80 -11.42 -23.73
N VAL A 209 -5.68 -12.46 -22.90
CA VAL A 209 -5.11 -13.75 -23.28
C VAL A 209 -6.20 -14.81 -23.27
N ASP A 210 -6.12 -15.78 -24.19
CA ASP A 210 -7.07 -16.90 -24.28
C ASP A 210 -6.80 -17.95 -23.20
N ARG A 211 -6.87 -17.53 -21.94
CA ARG A 211 -6.69 -18.36 -20.75
C ARG A 211 -7.69 -17.98 -19.69
N ARG A 212 -8.16 -19.00 -18.97
CA ARG A 212 -9.12 -18.89 -17.89
C ARG A 212 -8.62 -19.57 -16.63
N VAL A 213 -8.86 -18.95 -15.48
CA VAL A 213 -8.48 -19.47 -14.16
C VAL A 213 -9.69 -19.39 -13.22
N ALA A 214 -9.98 -20.50 -12.55
CA ALA A 214 -10.97 -20.54 -11.47
C ALA A 214 -10.28 -20.29 -10.12
N ILE A 215 -10.86 -19.43 -9.30
CA ILE A 215 -10.38 -19.05 -7.98
C ILE A 215 -11.43 -19.50 -6.97
N VAL A 216 -11.07 -20.39 -6.06
CA VAL A 216 -12.01 -20.88 -5.04
C VAL A 216 -11.87 -20.01 -3.79
N GLY A 217 -12.81 -19.07 -3.62
CA GLY A 217 -12.95 -18.23 -2.44
C GLY A 217 -12.74 -16.74 -2.70
N ALA A 218 -13.72 -15.93 -2.34
CA ALA A 218 -13.75 -14.47 -2.57
C ALA A 218 -13.18 -13.63 -1.41
N GLY A 219 -12.29 -14.21 -0.61
CA GLY A 219 -11.57 -13.46 0.43
C GLY A 219 -10.46 -12.57 -0.15
N PRO A 220 -9.70 -11.83 0.69
CA PRO A 220 -8.63 -10.94 0.23
C PRO A 220 -7.61 -11.61 -0.69
N ALA A 221 -7.25 -12.87 -0.40
CA ALA A 221 -6.32 -13.64 -1.24
C ALA A 221 -6.88 -13.94 -2.63
N GLY A 222 -8.16 -14.31 -2.72
CA GLY A 222 -8.81 -14.61 -4.00
C GLY A 222 -9.03 -13.36 -4.85
N LEU A 223 -9.46 -12.26 -4.23
CA LEU A 223 -9.62 -10.97 -4.90
C LEU A 223 -8.27 -10.41 -5.38
N ALA A 224 -7.22 -10.50 -4.55
CA ALA A 224 -5.87 -10.12 -4.95
C ALA A 224 -5.35 -10.95 -6.13
N CYS A 225 -5.61 -12.26 -6.11
CA CYS A 225 -5.27 -13.14 -7.23
C CYS A 225 -6.03 -12.74 -8.50
N ALA A 226 -7.33 -12.46 -8.39
CA ALA A 226 -8.16 -12.02 -9.50
C ALA A 226 -7.67 -10.69 -10.10
N ASP A 227 -7.32 -9.70 -9.26
CA ASP A 227 -6.77 -8.40 -9.71
C ASP A 227 -5.47 -8.59 -10.51
N VAL A 228 -4.53 -9.39 -9.99
CA VAL A 228 -3.28 -9.68 -10.70
C VAL A 228 -3.53 -10.40 -12.04
N LEU A 229 -4.42 -11.39 -12.06
CA LEU A 229 -4.78 -12.11 -13.30
C LEU A 229 -5.45 -11.19 -14.32
N ALA A 230 -6.40 -10.36 -13.88
CA ALA A 230 -7.10 -9.40 -14.72
C ALA A 230 -6.13 -8.39 -15.34
N ARG A 231 -5.17 -7.84 -14.58
CA ARG A 231 -4.12 -6.94 -15.07
C ARG A 231 -3.17 -7.58 -16.09
N ASN A 232 -3.10 -8.92 -16.12
CA ASN A 232 -2.33 -9.68 -17.11
C ASN A 232 -3.21 -10.24 -18.25
N GLY A 233 -4.47 -9.81 -18.34
CA GLY A 233 -5.39 -10.19 -19.41
C GLY A 233 -6.00 -11.58 -19.29
N ILE A 234 -5.78 -12.28 -18.17
CA ILE A 234 -6.32 -13.61 -17.91
C ILE A 234 -7.73 -13.49 -17.35
N GLN A 235 -8.68 -14.26 -17.90
CA GLN A 235 -10.05 -14.27 -17.39
C GLN A 235 -10.11 -15.07 -16.08
N ALA A 236 -10.26 -14.35 -14.96
CA ALA A 236 -10.50 -14.93 -13.64
C ALA A 236 -12.01 -15.18 -13.42
N VAL A 237 -12.34 -16.32 -12.82
CA VAL A 237 -13.67 -16.67 -12.32
C VAL A 237 -13.54 -16.97 -10.84
N VAL A 238 -14.18 -16.16 -9.99
CA VAL A 238 -14.17 -16.27 -8.52
C VAL A 238 -15.45 -16.91 -8.03
#